data_AF-A0AAD6GLI3-F1
#
_entry.id   AF-A0AAD6GLI3-F1
#
_cell.length_a   1.000
_cell.length_b   1.000
_cell.length_c   1.000
_cell.angle_alpha   90.00
_cell.angle_beta   90.00
_cell.angle_gamma   90.00
#
_symmetry.space_group_name_H-M   'P 1'
#
loop_
_entity.id
_entity.type
_entity.pdbx_description
1 polymer ?
#
loop_
_entity_poly.entity_id
_entity_poly.type
_entity_poly.pdbx_seq_one_letter_code
_entity_poly.pdbx_strand_id
1 'polypeptide(L)'
;MSVHDRQLIGGPRKPSPVQGTLYQAHSSARLVLAGVSIVMAALLIWASLIIWNGYATSSGTSWSFLPHTSRTPSTDLYFFVDEKEEVLSEPRLFAALLFTLAIQTFLTVGTHCAELQVILSRDEAIWRSIGTVKGSAPRLSTFSSAVGTWQSAVLMCFKPLLHWIYGLAMFVDYTSGIYMFAPQITYLWSLWVLFMSFIWFVSCQSPTGYLPATYGHLKTMIDLVDEWHPRMFWGDKNTELNGVRQAGTAADKLLPIDPDALYGGGHYQSYI
;
A
#
# COMPACT_ATOMS: atom_id res chain seq x y z
N MET A 1 8.28 11.09 21.77
CA MET A 1 8.09 11.97 20.60
C MET A 1 7.71 11.08 19.43
N SER A 2 6.57 11.30 18.76
CA SER A 2 6.19 10.48 17.59
C SER A 2 6.97 10.92 16.33
N VAL A 3 6.96 10.12 15.26
CA VAL A 3 7.51 10.50 13.95
C VAL A 3 6.94 11.84 13.45
N HIS A 4 5.70 12.15 13.83
CA HIS A 4 5.01 13.41 13.50
C HIS A 4 5.54 14.62 14.27
N ASP A 5 6.15 14.41 15.45
CA ASP A 5 6.58 15.47 16.34
C ASP A 5 8.05 15.86 16.14
N ARG A 6 8.75 15.26 15.18
CA ARG A 6 10.21 15.41 14.99
C ARG A 6 10.66 16.85 14.79
N GLN A 7 9.79 17.70 14.25
CA GLN A 7 10.09 19.11 13.98
C GLN A 7 9.76 20.03 15.17
N LEU A 8 9.15 19.49 16.22
CA LEU A 8 8.73 20.28 17.37
C LEU A 8 9.84 20.34 18.43
N ILE A 9 9.99 21.51 19.06
CA ILE A 9 10.94 21.73 20.15
C ILE A 9 10.62 20.76 21.31
N GLY A 10 11.63 20.01 21.75
CA GLY A 10 11.51 18.97 22.77
C GLY A 10 11.22 19.54 24.15
N GLY A 11 9.96 19.45 24.57
CA GLY A 11 9.51 19.74 25.93
C GLY A 11 8.62 18.63 26.47
N PRO A 12 8.38 18.57 27.79
CA PRO A 12 7.44 17.64 28.38
C PRO A 12 6.05 17.80 27.76
N ARG A 13 5.38 16.68 27.45
CA ARG A 13 4.06 16.69 26.81
C ARG A 13 3.14 15.63 27.39
N LYS A 14 1.84 15.94 27.34
CA LYS A 14 0.81 14.94 27.58
C LYS A 14 0.79 13.92 26.45
N PRO A 15 0.57 12.63 26.76
CA PRO A 15 0.52 11.59 25.76
C PRO A 15 -0.78 11.71 24.94
N SER A 16 -0.68 11.58 23.62
CA SER A 16 -1.87 11.63 22.75
C SER A 16 -2.52 10.25 22.64
N PRO A 17 -3.85 10.12 22.85
CA PRO A 17 -4.57 8.86 22.67
C PRO A 17 -4.70 8.44 21.20
N VAL A 18 -4.56 9.38 20.26
CA VAL A 18 -4.61 9.13 18.82
C VAL A 18 -3.37 9.73 18.17
N GLN A 19 -2.66 8.91 17.41
CA GLN A 19 -1.45 9.33 16.69
C GLN A 19 -1.81 9.73 15.26
N GLY A 20 -0.94 10.53 14.61
CA GLY A 20 -1.12 10.91 13.21
C GLY A 20 -1.09 9.71 12.26
N THR A 21 -1.70 9.86 11.09
CA THR A 21 -1.86 8.78 10.09
C THR A 21 -0.58 8.46 9.33
N LEU A 22 -0.53 7.31 8.65
CA LEU A 22 0.58 6.95 7.76
C LEU A 22 0.75 7.98 6.64
N TYR A 23 -0.38 8.48 6.12
CA TYR A 23 -0.43 9.55 5.14
C TYR A 23 0.29 10.83 5.57
N GLN A 24 0.14 11.21 6.85
CA GLN A 24 0.80 12.38 7.43
C GLN A 24 2.29 12.13 7.73
N ALA A 25 2.64 10.89 8.11
CA ALA A 25 3.99 10.54 8.55
C ALA A 25 5.01 10.56 7.40
N HIS A 26 4.63 10.06 6.23
CA HIS A 26 5.57 9.80 5.14
C HIS A 26 5.15 10.49 3.83
N SER A 27 6.04 11.30 3.25
CA SER A 27 5.87 11.82 1.89
C SER A 27 5.77 10.70 0.85
N SER A 28 6.48 9.59 1.06
CA SER A 28 6.41 8.39 0.23
C SER A 28 5.01 7.78 0.17
N ALA A 29 4.25 7.79 1.28
CA ALA A 29 2.87 7.30 1.28
C ALA A 29 1.97 8.14 0.35
N ARG A 30 2.16 9.47 0.36
CA ARG A 30 1.46 10.39 -0.54
C ARG A 30 1.85 10.15 -2.00
N LEU A 31 3.13 9.93 -2.28
CA LEU A 31 3.62 9.61 -3.62
C LEU A 31 3.06 8.29 -4.14
N VAL A 32 2.97 7.25 -3.31
CA VAL A 32 2.36 5.98 -3.68
C VAL A 32 0.88 6.15 -4.01
N LEU A 33 0.11 6.87 -3.16
CA LEU A 33 -1.30 7.15 -3.44
C LEU A 33 -1.47 7.95 -4.74
N ALA A 34 -0.62 8.94 -4.98
CA ALA A 34 -0.62 9.69 -6.23
C ALA A 34 -0.34 8.76 -7.43
N GLY A 35 0.66 7.88 -7.33
CA GLY A 35 1.00 6.90 -8.37
C GLY A 35 -0.17 5.94 -8.68
N VAL A 36 -0.79 5.35 -7.66
CA VAL A 36 -1.95 4.46 -7.83
C VAL A 36 -3.15 5.21 -8.41
N SER A 37 -3.33 6.49 -8.05
CA SER A 37 -4.39 7.35 -8.60
C SER A 37 -4.16 7.71 -10.06
N ILE A 38 -2.90 7.94 -10.47
CA ILE A 38 -2.53 8.18 -11.87
C ILE A 38 -2.85 6.94 -12.70
N VAL A 39 -2.50 5.74 -12.23
CA VAL A 39 -2.85 4.50 -12.93
C VAL A 39 -4.36 4.32 -13.04
N MET A 40 -5.12 4.64 -11.98
CA MET A 40 -6.58 4.61 -12.00
C MET A 40 -7.16 5.54 -13.09
N ALA A 41 -6.66 6.78 -13.17
CA ALA A 41 -7.09 7.74 -14.18
C ALA A 41 -6.73 7.29 -15.60
N ALA A 42 -5.52 6.74 -15.78
CA ALA A 42 -5.08 6.19 -17.06
C ALA A 42 -5.97 5.00 -17.50
N LEU A 43 -6.31 4.10 -16.58
CA LEU A 43 -7.23 2.99 -16.84
C LEU A 43 -8.64 3.48 -17.20
N LEU A 44 -9.14 4.55 -16.56
CA LEU A 44 -10.45 5.13 -16.87
C LEU A 44 -10.46 5.72 -18.28
N ILE A 45 -9.44 6.50 -18.64
CA ILE A 45 -9.29 7.08 -19.97
C ILE A 45 -9.21 5.96 -21.00
N TRP A 46 -8.39 4.95 -20.74
CA TRP A 46 -8.25 3.81 -21.63
C TRP A 46 -9.56 3.04 -21.79
N ALA A 47 -10.25 2.69 -20.71
CA ALA A 47 -11.56 2.04 -20.76
C ALA A 47 -12.57 2.87 -21.58
N SER A 48 -12.63 4.18 -21.35
CA SER A 48 -13.55 5.07 -22.07
C SER A 48 -13.25 5.11 -23.57
N LEU A 49 -11.97 5.18 -23.94
CA LEU A 49 -11.55 5.16 -25.35
C LEU A 49 -11.88 3.82 -26.02
N ILE A 50 -11.63 2.70 -25.35
CA ILE A 50 -11.92 1.37 -25.92
C ILE A 50 -13.42 1.12 -26.00
N ILE A 51 -14.21 1.56 -25.03
CA ILE A 51 -15.68 1.50 -25.11
C ILE A 51 -16.19 2.33 -26.30
N TRP A 52 -15.72 3.57 -26.42
CA TRP A 52 -16.12 4.46 -27.51
C TRP A 52 -15.82 3.88 -28.88
N ASN A 53 -14.57 3.43 -29.09
CA ASN A 53 -14.17 2.83 -30.36
C ASN A 53 -14.86 1.48 -30.57
N GLY A 54 -14.93 0.62 -29.56
CA GLY A 54 -15.53 -0.72 -29.66
C GLY A 54 -17.01 -0.70 -30.04
N TYR A 55 -17.79 0.28 -29.59
CA TYR A 55 -19.16 0.48 -30.06
C TYR A 55 -19.25 1.03 -31.48
N ALA A 56 -18.22 1.74 -31.96
CA ALA A 56 -18.18 2.24 -33.33
C ALA A 56 -17.79 1.16 -34.35
N THR A 57 -16.92 0.21 -33.97
CA THR A 57 -16.40 -0.85 -34.87
C THR A 57 -17.06 -2.21 -34.72
N SER A 58 -17.64 -2.54 -33.56
CA SER A 58 -18.21 -3.87 -33.30
C SER A 58 -19.69 -3.81 -32.92
N SER A 59 -20.47 -4.76 -33.42
CA SER A 59 -21.89 -4.96 -33.06
C SER A 59 -22.08 -5.86 -31.82
N GLY A 60 -20.99 -6.25 -31.17
CA GLY A 60 -21.01 -7.11 -29.99
C GLY A 60 -21.56 -6.38 -28.77
N THR A 61 -22.59 -6.96 -28.14
CA THR A 61 -23.23 -6.40 -26.93
C THR A 61 -22.91 -7.19 -25.66
N SER A 62 -22.09 -8.24 -25.74
CA SER A 62 -21.83 -9.11 -24.60
C SER A 62 -20.83 -8.50 -23.63
N TRP A 63 -21.27 -8.27 -22.39
CA TRP A 63 -20.43 -7.90 -21.26
C TRP A 63 -20.05 -9.13 -20.41
N SER A 64 -19.82 -10.27 -21.06
CA SER A 64 -19.42 -11.49 -20.35
C SER A 64 -18.06 -11.29 -19.66
N PHE A 65 -17.91 -11.91 -18.49
CA PHE A 65 -16.66 -11.87 -17.72
C PHE A 65 -15.49 -12.47 -18.51
N LEU A 66 -15.70 -13.66 -19.09
CA LEU A 66 -14.75 -14.28 -20.00
C LEU A 66 -14.92 -13.70 -21.41
N PRO A 67 -13.83 -13.31 -22.08
CA PRO A 67 -13.89 -12.75 -23.41
C PRO A 67 -14.29 -13.83 -24.43
N HIS A 68 -15.26 -13.50 -25.27
CA HIS A 68 -15.61 -14.26 -26.47
C HIS A 68 -15.47 -13.36 -27.69
N THR A 69 -14.52 -13.70 -28.57
CA THR A 69 -14.09 -12.90 -29.72
C THR A 69 -15.21 -12.48 -30.66
N SER A 70 -16.31 -13.25 -30.75
CA SER A 70 -17.41 -12.95 -31.68
C SER A 70 -18.56 -12.11 -31.09
N ARG A 71 -18.60 -11.92 -29.76
CA ARG A 71 -19.75 -11.26 -29.08
C ARG A 71 -19.35 -10.14 -28.13
N THR A 72 -18.09 -10.09 -27.74
CA THR A 72 -17.57 -9.10 -26.79
C THR A 72 -17.11 -7.88 -27.57
N PRO A 73 -17.51 -6.66 -27.18
CA PRO A 73 -17.03 -5.46 -27.85
C PRO A 73 -15.51 -5.35 -27.66
N SER A 74 -14.79 -5.39 -28.78
CA SER A 74 -13.33 -5.29 -28.83
C SER A 74 -12.91 -4.16 -29.75
N THR A 75 -11.69 -3.67 -29.55
CA THR A 75 -11.02 -2.75 -30.46
C THR A 75 -9.66 -3.32 -30.82
N ASP A 76 -9.37 -3.28 -32.11
CA ASP A 76 -8.10 -3.76 -32.64
C ASP A 76 -7.16 -2.57 -32.76
N LEU A 77 -5.93 -2.71 -32.25
CA LEU A 77 -4.89 -1.72 -32.50
C LEU A 77 -4.32 -1.92 -33.90
N TYR A 78 -4.98 -1.30 -34.88
CA TYR A 78 -4.58 -1.31 -36.30
C TYR A 78 -3.14 -0.82 -36.54
N PHE A 79 -2.52 -0.12 -35.58
CA PHE A 79 -1.10 0.27 -35.64
C PHE A 79 -0.16 -0.93 -35.87
N PHE A 80 -0.54 -2.12 -35.40
CA PHE A 80 0.28 -3.33 -35.58
C PHE A 80 -0.12 -4.12 -36.83
N VAL A 81 -1.31 -3.94 -37.38
CA VAL A 81 -1.84 -4.73 -38.50
C VAL A 81 -1.17 -4.31 -39.83
N ASP A 82 -0.82 -5.29 -40.67
CA ASP A 82 -0.50 -5.01 -42.07
C ASP A 82 -1.72 -5.38 -42.93
N GLU A 83 -2.29 -4.41 -43.66
CA GLU A 83 -3.38 -4.71 -44.60
C GLU A 83 -2.91 -5.57 -45.78
N LYS A 84 -1.60 -5.70 -46.00
CA LYS A 84 -1.01 -6.41 -47.15
C LYS A 84 -0.46 -7.79 -46.81
N GLU A 85 -0.27 -8.13 -45.54
CA GLU A 85 0.26 -9.43 -45.11
C GLU A 85 -0.78 -10.19 -44.29
N GLU A 86 -0.99 -11.48 -44.58
CA GLU A 86 -1.91 -12.34 -43.81
C GLU A 86 -1.41 -12.62 -42.38
N VAL A 87 -0.12 -12.37 -42.12
CA VAL A 87 0.54 -12.61 -40.83
C VAL A 87 1.40 -11.42 -40.46
N LEU A 88 1.39 -11.06 -39.17
CA LEU A 88 2.27 -10.05 -38.60
C LEU A 88 3.75 -10.41 -38.78
N SER A 89 4.52 -9.50 -39.37
CA SER A 89 5.98 -9.58 -39.35
C SER A 89 6.54 -9.62 -37.91
N GLU A 90 7.61 -10.40 -37.72
CA GLU A 90 8.29 -10.57 -36.42
C GLU A 90 8.56 -9.26 -35.66
N PRO A 91 9.07 -8.17 -36.28
CA PRO A 91 9.31 -6.92 -35.55
C PRO A 91 8.02 -6.27 -35.04
N ARG A 92 6.88 -6.43 -35.71
CA ARG A 92 5.59 -5.91 -35.23
C ARG A 92 5.02 -6.74 -34.09
N LEU A 93 5.16 -8.06 -34.15
CA LEU A 93 4.83 -8.95 -33.03
C LEU A 93 5.67 -8.60 -31.80
N PHE A 94 6.98 -8.39 -31.99
CA PHE A 94 7.86 -7.96 -30.89
C PHE A 94 7.44 -6.60 -30.32
N ALA A 95 7.10 -5.63 -31.18
CA ALA A 95 6.58 -4.34 -30.73
C ALA A 95 5.26 -4.46 -29.96
N ALA A 96 4.36 -5.36 -30.39
CA ALA A 96 3.11 -5.64 -29.70
C ALA A 96 3.35 -6.25 -28.31
N LEU A 97 4.29 -7.20 -28.20
CA LEU A 97 4.71 -7.76 -26.92
C LEU A 97 5.30 -6.69 -26.00
N LEU A 98 6.20 -5.84 -26.50
CA LEU A 98 6.75 -4.72 -25.73
C LEU A 98 5.66 -3.76 -25.24
N PHE A 99 4.65 -3.48 -26.05
CA PHE A 99 3.51 -2.66 -25.67
C PHE A 99 2.72 -3.30 -24.51
N THR A 100 2.38 -4.58 -24.61
CA THR A 100 1.69 -5.29 -23.51
C THR A 100 2.54 -5.38 -22.24
N LEU A 101 3.86 -5.54 -22.36
CA LEU A 101 4.78 -5.53 -21.23
C LEU A 101 4.87 -4.15 -20.57
N ALA A 102 4.85 -3.07 -21.36
CA ALA A 102 4.86 -1.71 -20.83
C ALA A 102 3.63 -1.45 -19.96
N ILE A 103 2.43 -1.81 -20.42
CA ILE A 103 1.19 -1.65 -19.63
C ILE A 103 1.22 -2.53 -18.37
N GLN A 104 1.60 -3.80 -18.51
CA GLN A 104 1.77 -4.72 -17.38
C GLN A 104 2.75 -4.18 -16.33
N THR A 105 3.82 -3.49 -16.77
CA THR A 105 4.81 -2.89 -15.88
C THR A 105 4.20 -1.79 -15.02
N PHE A 106 3.33 -0.93 -15.58
CA PHE A 106 2.64 0.10 -14.80
C PHE A 106 1.75 -0.48 -13.71
N LEU A 107 1.02 -1.57 -14.00
CA LEU A 107 0.22 -2.29 -13.01
C LEU A 107 1.10 -2.90 -11.91
N THR A 108 2.21 -3.54 -12.30
CA THR A 108 3.18 -4.15 -11.38
C THR A 108 3.80 -3.11 -10.45
N VAL A 109 4.23 -1.96 -10.99
CA VAL A 109 4.81 -0.88 -10.19
C VAL A 109 3.77 -0.33 -9.20
N GLY A 110 2.54 -0.07 -9.64
CA GLY A 110 1.48 0.42 -8.76
C GLY A 110 1.18 -0.54 -7.60
N THR A 111 1.11 -1.84 -7.87
CA THR A 111 0.87 -2.86 -6.83
C THR A 111 2.07 -3.06 -5.88
N HIS A 112 3.31 -2.91 -6.36
CA HIS A 112 4.50 -2.93 -5.50
C HIS A 112 4.65 -1.68 -4.66
N CYS A 113 4.32 -0.49 -5.17
CA CYS A 113 4.32 0.73 -4.36
C CYS A 113 3.31 0.61 -3.20
N ALA A 114 2.12 0.07 -3.48
CA ALA A 114 1.11 -0.22 -2.48
C ALA A 114 1.56 -1.23 -1.41
N GLU A 115 2.36 -2.24 -1.81
CA GLU A 115 2.96 -3.19 -0.88
C GLU A 115 3.84 -2.52 0.18
N LEU A 116 4.63 -1.51 -0.21
CA LEU A 116 5.44 -0.75 0.74
C LEU A 116 4.59 -0.10 1.84
N GLN A 117 3.42 0.45 1.49
CA GLN A 117 2.52 1.03 2.50
C GLN A 117 1.95 -0.01 3.46
N VAL A 118 1.57 -1.18 2.94
CA VAL A 118 1.07 -2.29 3.77
C VAL A 118 2.16 -2.76 4.74
N ILE A 119 3.42 -2.81 4.29
CA ILE A 119 4.57 -3.13 5.15
C ILE A 119 4.72 -2.09 6.27
N LEU A 120 4.69 -0.79 5.96
CA LEU A 120 4.77 0.27 6.99
C LEU A 120 3.62 0.19 8.01
N SER A 121 2.41 -0.13 7.55
CA SER A 121 1.25 -0.34 8.43
C SER A 121 1.44 -1.56 9.35
N ARG A 122 1.97 -2.67 8.80
CA ARG A 122 2.28 -3.88 9.57
C ARG A 122 3.39 -3.62 10.60
N ASP A 123 4.43 -2.91 10.21
CA ASP A 123 5.55 -2.60 11.11
C ASP A 123 5.09 -1.73 12.29
N GLU A 124 4.17 -0.78 12.05
CA GLU A 124 3.51 -0.04 13.14
C GLU A 124 2.66 -0.98 14.01
N ALA A 125 1.92 -1.93 13.45
CA ALA A 125 1.15 -2.88 14.26
C ALA A 125 2.05 -3.76 15.16
N ILE A 126 3.22 -4.18 14.65
CA ILE A 126 4.24 -4.90 15.42
C ILE A 126 4.80 -3.99 16.51
N TRP A 127 5.16 -2.75 16.17
CA TRP A 127 5.63 -1.76 17.14
C TRP A 127 4.61 -1.57 18.27
N ARG A 128 3.32 -1.46 17.95
CA ARG A 128 2.26 -1.30 18.97
C ARG A 128 2.06 -2.50 19.86
N SER A 129 2.53 -3.69 19.48
CA SER A 129 2.41 -4.87 20.34
C SER A 129 3.16 -4.70 21.66
N ILE A 130 4.22 -3.88 21.71
CA ILE A 130 4.98 -3.60 22.94
C ILE A 130 4.16 -2.84 23.99
N GLY A 131 3.18 -2.03 23.56
CA GLY A 131 2.27 -1.32 24.46
C GLY A 131 1.13 -2.20 24.98
N THR A 132 1.07 -3.46 24.56
CA THR A 132 0.03 -4.41 24.99
C THR A 132 0.53 -5.32 26.12
N VAL A 133 -0.40 -6.01 26.78
CA VAL A 133 -0.08 -7.02 27.81
C VAL A 133 0.81 -8.15 27.27
N LYS A 134 0.86 -8.36 25.95
CA LYS A 134 1.70 -9.38 25.32
C LYS A 134 3.14 -8.93 25.09
N GLY A 135 3.44 -7.63 25.04
CA GLY A 135 4.76 -7.11 24.68
C GLY A 135 5.15 -7.37 23.21
N SER A 136 6.41 -7.14 22.85
CA SER A 136 6.92 -7.56 21.53
C SER A 136 6.84 -9.08 21.38
N ALA A 137 6.46 -9.56 20.20
CA ALA A 137 6.45 -10.99 19.93
C ALA A 137 7.88 -11.51 19.75
N PRO A 138 8.38 -12.42 20.60
CA PRO A 138 9.70 -13.00 20.42
C PRO A 138 9.60 -14.03 19.29
N ARG A 139 10.02 -13.66 18.08
CA ARG A 139 10.19 -14.55 16.91
C ARG A 139 8.88 -15.05 16.29
N LEU A 140 8.23 -14.22 15.47
CA LEU A 140 7.34 -14.73 14.42
C LEU A 140 8.20 -15.28 13.27
N SER A 141 7.84 -16.44 12.72
CA SER A 141 8.44 -16.89 11.46
C SER A 141 8.10 -15.88 10.35
N THR A 142 9.05 -15.61 9.46
CA THR A 142 8.90 -14.59 8.40
C THR A 142 7.63 -14.78 7.59
N PHE A 143 7.24 -16.04 7.34
CA PHE A 143 6.02 -16.39 6.62
C PHE A 143 4.74 -16.13 7.44
N SER A 144 4.73 -16.50 8.72
CA SER A 144 3.58 -16.26 9.61
C SER A 144 3.36 -14.76 9.84
N SER A 145 4.44 -13.97 9.93
CA SER A 145 4.36 -12.52 10.01
C SER A 145 3.87 -11.86 8.71
N ALA A 146 4.21 -12.45 7.56
CA ALA A 146 3.80 -11.95 6.25
C ALA A 146 2.32 -12.19 5.92
N VAL A 147 1.78 -13.36 6.27
CA VAL A 147 0.36 -13.70 5.99
C VAL A 147 -0.55 -13.37 7.19
N GLY A 148 0.04 -13.13 8.37
CA GLY A 148 -0.70 -12.96 9.62
C GLY A 148 -1.52 -11.66 9.74
N THR A 149 -1.42 -10.73 8.79
CA THR A 149 -2.24 -9.51 8.78
C THR A 149 -3.23 -9.50 7.63
N TRP A 150 -4.44 -9.01 7.89
CA TRP A 150 -5.49 -8.95 6.89
C TRP A 150 -5.11 -8.03 5.72
N GLN A 151 -4.33 -6.97 5.98
CA GLN A 151 -3.83 -6.06 4.93
C GLN A 151 -2.94 -6.81 3.94
N SER A 152 -2.01 -7.65 4.42
CA SER A 152 -1.14 -8.44 3.57
C SER A 152 -1.91 -9.53 2.82
N ALA A 153 -2.88 -10.18 3.46
CA ALA A 153 -3.74 -11.18 2.80
C ALA A 153 -4.56 -10.57 1.65
N VAL A 154 -5.20 -9.42 1.89
CA VAL A 154 -5.97 -8.69 0.86
C VAL A 154 -5.06 -8.26 -0.29
N LEU A 155 -3.88 -7.72 0.00
CA LEU A 155 -2.89 -7.36 -1.03
C LEU A 155 -2.45 -8.56 -1.88
N MET A 156 -2.21 -9.71 -1.23
CA MET A 156 -1.83 -10.96 -1.89
C MET A 156 -2.92 -11.49 -2.83
N CYS A 157 -4.19 -11.22 -2.55
CA CYS A 157 -5.30 -11.53 -3.46
C CYS A 157 -5.38 -10.53 -4.63
N PHE A 158 -5.24 -9.23 -4.38
CA PHE A 158 -5.37 -8.21 -5.43
C PHE A 158 -4.33 -8.34 -6.54
N LYS A 159 -3.07 -8.63 -6.21
CA LYS A 159 -1.97 -8.76 -7.19
C LYS A 159 -2.29 -9.76 -8.32
N PRO A 160 -2.53 -11.06 -8.05
CA PRO A 160 -2.83 -12.02 -9.10
C PRO A 160 -4.16 -11.72 -9.80
N LEU A 161 -5.18 -11.22 -9.08
CA LEU A 161 -6.47 -10.88 -9.69
C LEU A 161 -6.33 -9.74 -10.71
N LEU A 162 -5.64 -8.65 -10.37
CA LEU A 162 -5.41 -7.52 -11.28
C LEU A 162 -4.67 -7.97 -12.55
N HIS A 163 -3.60 -8.75 -12.40
CA HIS A 163 -2.85 -9.27 -13.55
C HIS A 163 -3.62 -10.30 -14.37
N TRP A 164 -4.47 -11.10 -13.74
CA TRP A 164 -5.32 -12.05 -14.44
C TRP A 164 -6.38 -11.35 -15.27
N ILE A 165 -7.09 -10.37 -14.71
CA ILE A 165 -8.06 -9.56 -15.47
C ILE A 165 -7.37 -8.79 -16.60
N TYR A 166 -6.17 -8.27 -16.37
CA TYR A 166 -5.37 -7.66 -17.44
C TYR A 166 -5.06 -8.66 -18.58
N GLY A 167 -4.68 -9.89 -18.24
CA GLY A 167 -4.47 -10.96 -19.24
C GLY A 167 -5.74 -11.37 -19.99
N LEU A 168 -6.93 -11.18 -19.41
CA LEU A 168 -8.20 -11.35 -20.10
C LEU A 168 -8.56 -10.15 -20.98
N ALA A 169 -8.09 -8.96 -20.62
CA ALA A 169 -8.36 -7.71 -21.32
C ALA A 169 -7.54 -7.55 -22.60
N MET A 170 -6.35 -8.14 -22.64
CA MET A 170 -5.39 -8.04 -23.74
C MET A 170 -5.14 -9.42 -24.36
N PHE A 171 -5.27 -9.52 -25.67
CA PHE A 171 -4.90 -10.71 -26.41
C PHE A 171 -4.05 -10.33 -27.63
N VAL A 172 -2.94 -11.02 -27.86
CA VAL A 172 -2.09 -10.82 -29.03
C VAL A 172 -2.35 -11.96 -30.00
N ASP A 173 -2.77 -11.61 -31.20
CA ASP A 173 -3.03 -12.50 -32.31
C ASP A 173 -2.05 -12.25 -33.45
N TYR A 174 -1.69 -13.33 -34.16
CA TYR A 174 -0.70 -13.29 -35.23
C TYR A 174 -1.22 -12.71 -36.55
N THR A 175 -2.54 -12.59 -36.72
CA THR A 175 -3.14 -12.04 -37.94
C THR A 175 -3.62 -10.61 -37.73
N SER A 176 -4.19 -10.32 -36.55
CA SER A 176 -4.92 -9.08 -36.30
C SER A 176 -4.28 -8.18 -35.24
N GLY A 177 -3.15 -8.59 -34.67
CA GLY A 177 -2.38 -7.77 -33.74
C GLY A 177 -2.91 -7.82 -32.32
N ILE A 178 -3.11 -6.66 -31.70
CA ILE A 178 -3.55 -6.59 -30.31
C ILE A 178 -5.06 -6.36 -30.25
N TYR A 179 -5.75 -7.34 -29.69
CA TYR A 179 -7.14 -7.27 -29.30
C TYR A 179 -7.27 -6.72 -27.88
N MET A 180 -8.13 -5.71 -27.73
CA MET A 180 -8.47 -5.11 -26.44
C MET A 180 -9.96 -5.26 -26.20
N PHE A 181 -10.34 -5.95 -25.13
CA PHE A 181 -11.74 -6.18 -24.80
C PHE A 181 -12.28 -5.12 -23.83
N ALA A 182 -13.29 -4.37 -24.26
CA ALA A 182 -13.83 -3.24 -23.50
C ALA A 182 -14.39 -3.64 -22.11
N PRO A 183 -15.17 -4.73 -21.95
CA PRO A 183 -15.70 -5.12 -20.66
C PRO A 183 -14.60 -5.49 -19.65
N GLN A 184 -13.59 -6.23 -20.09
CA GLN A 184 -12.47 -6.68 -19.25
C GLN A 184 -11.59 -5.51 -18.79
N ILE A 185 -11.32 -4.53 -19.66
CA ILE A 185 -10.63 -3.28 -19.26
C ILE A 185 -11.48 -2.51 -18.23
N THR A 186 -12.81 -2.52 -18.38
CA THR A 186 -13.72 -1.88 -17.41
C THR A 186 -13.71 -2.62 -16.06
N TYR A 187 -13.64 -3.95 -16.07
CA TYR A 187 -13.48 -4.76 -14.86
C TYR A 187 -12.13 -4.53 -14.20
N LEU A 188 -11.05 -4.40 -14.99
CA LEU A 188 -9.72 -4.04 -14.49
C LEU A 188 -9.75 -2.69 -13.79
N TRP A 189 -10.35 -1.67 -14.42
CA TRP A 189 -10.51 -0.34 -13.81
C TRP A 189 -11.32 -0.41 -12.52
N SER A 190 -12.46 -1.11 -12.53
CA SER A 190 -13.32 -1.27 -11.35
C SER A 190 -12.57 -1.94 -10.20
N LEU A 191 -11.82 -3.00 -10.49
CA LEU A 191 -10.99 -3.70 -9.51
C LEU A 191 -9.85 -2.80 -8.99
N TRP A 192 -9.29 -1.94 -9.85
CA TRP A 192 -8.29 -0.95 -9.46
C TRP A 192 -8.85 0.14 -8.55
N VAL A 193 -10.12 0.55 -8.73
CA VAL A 193 -10.80 1.47 -7.81
C VAL A 193 -10.96 0.84 -6.42
N LEU A 194 -11.33 -0.44 -6.36
CA LEU A 194 -11.39 -1.18 -5.08
C LEU A 194 -10.01 -1.27 -4.43
N PHE A 195 -8.98 -1.55 -5.23
CA PHE A 195 -7.59 -1.57 -4.77
C PHE A 195 -7.13 -0.22 -4.23
N MET A 196 -7.40 0.86 -4.95
CA MET A 196 -7.09 2.23 -4.51
C MET A 196 -7.80 2.57 -3.20
N SER A 197 -9.08 2.22 -3.08
CA SER A 197 -9.87 2.43 -1.87
C SER A 197 -9.28 1.67 -0.67
N PHE A 198 -8.81 0.45 -0.88
CA PHE A 198 -8.10 -0.33 0.14
C PHE A 198 -6.81 0.35 0.59
N ILE A 199 -5.96 0.81 -0.35
CA ILE A 199 -4.70 1.50 -0.03
C ILE A 199 -4.94 2.84 0.66
N TRP A 200 -5.96 3.57 0.23
CA TRP A 200 -6.41 4.79 0.91
C TRP A 200 -6.83 4.50 2.35
N PHE A 201 -7.65 3.47 2.56
CA PHE A 201 -8.08 3.05 3.89
C PHE A 201 -6.90 2.64 4.78
N VAL A 202 -5.90 1.93 4.27
CA VAL A 202 -4.67 1.61 5.02
C VAL A 202 -3.88 2.88 5.36
N SER A 203 -3.78 3.84 4.43
CA SER A 203 -3.06 5.11 4.64
C SER A 203 -3.72 6.02 5.67
N CYS A 204 -5.05 6.01 5.76
CA CYS A 204 -5.82 6.87 6.66
C CYS A 204 -6.04 6.27 8.05
N GLN A 205 -5.63 5.02 8.30
CA GLN A 205 -5.75 4.43 9.62
C GLN A 205 -4.81 5.12 10.62
N SER A 206 -5.41 5.81 11.59
CA SER A 206 -4.71 6.37 12.74
C SER A 206 -4.52 5.30 13.82
N PRO A 207 -3.28 5.08 14.30
CA PRO A 207 -3.02 4.14 15.35
C PRO A 207 -3.51 4.72 16.68
N THR A 208 -4.20 3.87 17.44
CA THR A 208 -4.79 4.23 18.74
C THR A 208 -3.89 3.84 19.90
N GLY A 209 -3.84 4.67 20.93
CA GLY A 209 -3.11 4.46 22.17
C GLY A 209 -1.92 5.41 22.35
N TYR A 210 -1.37 5.40 23.56
CA TYR A 210 -0.35 6.35 24.01
C TYR A 210 1.07 6.03 23.54
N LEU A 211 1.30 4.87 22.92
CA LEU A 211 2.59 4.57 22.30
C LEU A 211 2.81 5.51 21.09
N PRO A 212 3.92 6.26 21.04
CA PRO A 212 4.22 7.13 19.92
C PRO A 212 4.35 6.33 18.62
N ALA A 213 3.70 6.80 17.55
CA ALA A 213 3.77 6.13 16.25
C ALA A 213 5.16 6.29 15.61
N THR A 214 5.64 5.22 14.98
CA THR A 214 6.95 5.17 14.31
C THR A 214 6.82 4.87 12.82
N TYR A 215 5.82 4.08 12.41
CA TYR A 215 5.62 3.64 11.02
C TYR A 215 6.93 3.16 10.37
N GLY A 216 7.68 2.30 11.07
CA GLY A 216 8.93 1.74 10.56
C GLY A 216 10.11 2.72 10.47
N HIS A 217 9.97 3.98 10.94
CA HIS A 217 11.08 4.92 10.94
C HIS A 217 12.11 4.56 12.03
N LEU A 218 13.16 3.83 11.62
CA LEU A 218 14.17 3.23 12.51
C LEU A 218 14.77 4.21 13.52
N LYS A 219 15.10 5.43 13.09
CA LYS A 219 15.66 6.43 14.01
C LYS A 219 14.68 6.80 15.13
N THR A 220 13.41 7.02 14.81
CA THR A 220 12.40 7.34 15.84
C THR A 220 12.18 6.16 16.77
N MET A 221 12.24 4.93 16.25
CA MET A 221 12.16 3.73 17.08
C MET A 221 13.35 3.65 18.05
N ILE A 222 14.58 3.87 17.58
CA ILE A 222 15.78 3.89 18.42
C ILE A 222 15.72 5.01 19.47
N ASP A 223 15.24 6.20 19.10
CA ASP A 223 15.11 7.32 20.03
C ASP A 223 14.04 7.06 21.12
N LEU A 224 13.11 6.14 20.89
CA LEU A 224 12.09 5.72 21.87
C LEU A 224 12.54 4.55 22.73
N VAL A 225 13.30 3.60 22.18
CA VAL A 225 13.80 2.44 22.92
C VAL A 225 14.97 2.86 23.79
N ASP A 226 14.75 2.93 25.11
CA ASP A 226 15.80 3.21 26.08
C ASP A 226 16.49 1.93 26.55
N GLU A 227 15.75 0.82 26.66
CA GLU A 227 16.28 -0.50 27.00
C GLU A 227 15.92 -1.57 25.97
N TRP A 228 16.92 -2.29 25.46
CA TRP A 228 16.75 -3.36 24.49
C TRP A 228 16.63 -4.72 25.18
N HIS A 229 15.51 -5.40 24.94
CA HIS A 229 15.24 -6.74 25.47
C HIS A 229 14.66 -7.66 24.38
N PRO A 230 14.84 -9.00 24.46
CA PRO A 230 14.23 -9.93 23.50
C PRO A 230 12.70 -9.84 23.45
N ARG A 231 12.09 -9.50 24.60
CA ARG A 231 10.69 -9.15 24.74
C ARG A 231 10.63 -7.79 25.42
N MET A 232 9.97 -6.84 24.77
CA MET A 232 9.90 -5.44 25.22
C MET A 232 8.46 -5.08 25.56
N PHE A 233 8.31 -4.33 26.65
CA PHE A 233 7.08 -3.67 27.03
C PHE A 233 7.29 -2.17 27.06
N TRP A 234 6.25 -1.40 26.74
CA TRP A 234 6.23 0.05 26.86
C TRP A 234 5.24 0.50 27.93
N GLY A 235 5.63 1.49 28.73
CA GLY A 235 4.76 2.07 29.74
C GLY A 235 5.44 3.13 30.60
N ASP A 236 4.79 3.48 31.70
CA ASP A 236 5.29 4.42 32.70
C ASP A 236 6.36 3.74 33.57
N LYS A 237 7.52 4.39 33.71
CA LYS A 237 8.63 3.91 34.56
C LYS A 237 8.48 4.29 36.03
N ASN A 238 7.42 5.03 36.38
CA ASN A 238 7.13 5.54 37.72
C ASN A 238 8.29 6.38 38.31
N THR A 239 9.13 6.94 37.44
CA THR A 239 10.18 7.89 37.77
C THR A 239 9.68 9.29 37.46
N GLU A 240 9.59 10.12 38.48
CA GLU A 240 9.14 11.51 38.38
C GLU A 240 10.27 12.44 38.80
N LEU A 241 10.58 13.43 37.95
CA LEU A 241 11.54 14.48 38.23
C LEU A 241 10.88 15.83 37.89
N ASN A 242 10.79 16.73 38.86
CA ASN A 242 10.21 18.06 38.69
C ASN A 242 8.77 18.06 38.10
N GLY A 243 7.92 17.10 38.49
CA GLY A 243 6.54 17.00 37.97
C GLY A 243 6.45 16.37 36.57
N VAL A 244 7.55 15.84 36.04
CA VAL A 244 7.61 15.19 34.73
C VAL A 244 7.95 13.72 34.91
N ARG A 245 7.08 12.84 34.41
CA ARG A 245 7.27 11.39 34.40
C ARG A 245 8.08 10.92 33.21
N GLN A 246 8.58 9.69 33.28
CA GLN A 246 9.30 9.05 32.17
C GLN A 246 8.54 7.83 31.66
N ALA A 247 8.47 7.72 30.33
CA ALA A 247 7.96 6.56 29.62
C ALA A 247 9.11 5.94 28.82
N GLY A 248 9.14 4.61 28.77
CA GLY A 248 10.22 3.89 28.09
C GLY A 248 9.91 2.41 27.92
N THR A 249 10.94 1.67 27.52
CA THR A 249 10.90 0.22 27.37
C THR A 249 11.50 -0.51 28.57
N ALA A 250 11.02 -1.73 28.84
CA ALA A 250 11.57 -2.63 29.84
C ALA A 250 11.35 -4.10 29.46
N ALA A 251 12.07 -5.01 30.13
CA ALA A 251 11.91 -6.47 29.99
C ALA A 251 10.59 -6.96 30.56
N ASP A 252 10.15 -6.35 31.66
CA ASP A 252 8.92 -6.67 32.38
C ASP A 252 7.81 -5.70 32.03
N LYS A 253 6.58 -6.11 32.33
CA LYS A 253 5.39 -5.30 32.06
C LYS A 253 5.42 -4.02 32.91
N LEU A 254 5.40 -2.88 32.23
CA LEU A 254 5.32 -1.55 32.84
C LEU A 254 3.88 -1.15 33.17
N LEU A 255 3.74 -0.12 34.01
CA LEU A 255 2.45 0.48 34.32
C LEU A 255 1.87 1.18 33.08
N PRO A 256 0.53 1.25 32.95
CA PRO A 256 -0.10 2.01 31.89
C PRO A 256 0.31 3.48 31.94
N ILE A 257 0.38 4.11 30.77
CA ILE A 257 0.62 5.55 30.66
C ILE A 257 -0.55 6.32 31.27
N ASP A 258 -0.23 7.29 32.12
CA ASP A 258 -1.18 8.21 32.73
C ASP A 258 -1.51 9.36 31.75
N PRO A 259 -2.75 9.50 31.28
CA PRO A 259 -3.11 10.51 30.28
C PRO A 259 -2.94 11.95 30.78
N ASP A 260 -2.98 12.18 32.09
CA ASP A 260 -2.96 13.52 32.67
C ASP A 260 -1.55 13.97 33.06
N ALA A 261 -0.60 13.04 33.16
CA ALA A 261 0.80 13.33 33.47
C ALA A 261 1.57 13.91 32.27
N LEU A 262 2.58 14.73 32.58
CA LEU A 262 3.54 15.21 31.60
C LEU A 262 4.69 14.21 31.49
N TYR A 263 5.00 13.79 30.26
CA TYR A 263 6.13 12.90 29.98
C TYR A 263 7.26 13.63 29.27
N GLY A 264 8.49 13.38 29.75
CA GLY A 264 9.74 13.89 29.16
C GLY A 264 10.59 12.79 28.52
N GLY A 265 11.46 13.16 27.59
CA GLY A 265 12.48 12.26 27.04
C GLY A 265 13.74 12.21 27.90
N GLY A 266 14.51 11.12 27.81
CA GLY A 266 15.73 10.90 28.62
C GLY A 266 16.78 12.01 28.55
N HIS A 267 16.81 12.80 27.46
CA HIS A 267 17.74 13.93 27.31
C HIS A 267 17.48 15.13 28.25
N TYR A 268 16.36 15.17 28.97
CA TYR A 268 16.15 16.20 30.00
C TYR A 268 17.05 16.03 31.24
N GLN A 269 17.72 14.89 31.39
CA GLN A 269 18.65 14.64 32.51
C GLN A 269 20.05 15.22 32.32
N SER A 270 20.45 15.62 31.11
CA SER A 270 21.83 16.13 30.89
C SER A 270 21.96 17.66 30.93
N TYR A 271 20.89 18.38 31.27
CA TYR A 271 20.87 19.85 31.31
C TYR A 271 20.41 20.43 32.67
N ILE A 272 20.42 19.62 33.73
CA ILE A 272 20.22 20.07 35.11
C ILE A 272 21.38 19.56 35.96
#